data_AF-A0A3D3F6C4-F1
#
_entry.id   AF-A0A3D3F6C4-F1
#
_cell.length_a   1.000
_cell.length_b   1.000
_cell.length_c   1.000
_cell.angle_alpha   90.00
_cell.angle_beta   90.00
_cell.angle_gamma   90.00
#
_symmetry.space_group_name_H-M   'P 1'
#
loop_
_entity.id
_entity.type
_entity.pdbx_description
1 polymer ?
#
loop_
_entity_poly.entity_id
_entity_poly.type
_entity_poly.pdbx_seq_one_letter_code
_entity_poly.pdbx_strand_id
1 'polypeptide(L)'
;MKKETVLIALATLLLVSVSCRSGKTRPETDKEEWITLFNGQDLSDWTPKIRGYEAGDNFGNTFRVEDGMIKVRYDAYDTFDNRFGHLFFNEPFSNYLLRVEYRFVGHQCPGAPEWAYKNSGVMIHGQTPESMAIDQDFPASIEAQFLGSDSSVQRTTLNV
;
A
#
# COMPACT_ATOMS: atom_id res chain seq x y z
N MET A 1 24.04 -11.44 80.91
CA MET A 1 23.17 -12.22 80.00
C MET A 1 22.06 -11.27 79.53
N LYS A 2 22.17 -10.40 78.52
CA LYS A 2 22.61 -10.47 77.11
C LYS A 2 21.82 -11.44 76.22
N LYS A 3 20.47 -11.47 76.26
CA LYS A 3 19.66 -12.16 75.21
C LYS A 3 18.28 -11.56 74.86
N GLU A 4 17.81 -10.45 75.44
CA GLU A 4 16.40 -10.06 75.26
C GLU A 4 16.11 -8.94 74.23
N THR A 5 17.12 -8.25 73.70
CA THR A 5 16.88 -7.11 72.79
C THR A 5 16.76 -7.50 71.31
N VAL A 6 16.87 -8.79 70.96
CA VAL A 6 16.93 -9.23 69.54
C VAL A 6 15.55 -9.52 68.92
N LEU A 7 14.48 -9.66 69.72
CA LEU A 7 13.19 -10.11 69.18
C LEU A 7 12.21 -9.02 68.72
N ILE A 8 12.55 -7.73 68.79
CA ILE A 8 11.66 -6.65 68.33
C ILE A 8 12.04 -6.14 66.91
N ALA A 9 13.17 -6.57 66.36
CA ALA A 9 13.62 -6.12 65.04
C ALA A 9 13.06 -6.96 63.86
N LEU A 10 12.31 -8.04 64.10
CA LEU A 10 11.88 -8.97 63.05
C LEU A 10 10.37 -8.97 62.76
N ALA A 11 9.58 -8.16 63.46
CA ALA A 11 8.12 -8.10 63.26
C ALA A 11 7.67 -6.92 62.38
N THR A 12 8.57 -6.01 62.00
CA THR A 12 8.23 -4.78 61.26
C THR A 12 8.72 -4.75 59.80
N LEU A 13 9.17 -5.88 59.26
CA LEU A 13 9.68 -5.96 57.88
C LEU A 13 8.88 -6.91 56.96
N LEU A 14 7.56 -6.98 57.16
CA LEU A 14 6.67 -7.84 56.35
C LEU A 14 5.34 -7.14 56.00
N LEU A 15 5.38 -5.81 55.81
CA LEU A 15 4.19 -5.00 55.47
C LEU A 15 4.39 -4.09 54.25
N VAL A 16 5.41 -4.31 53.44
CA VAL A 16 5.61 -3.56 52.20
C VAL A 16 5.58 -4.52 51.02
N SER A 17 4.74 -4.20 50.02
CA SER A 17 4.60 -4.83 48.70
C SER A 17 3.44 -5.81 48.46
N VAL A 18 2.25 -5.48 48.92
CA VAL A 18 1.03 -5.76 48.11
C VAL A 18 0.53 -4.44 47.53
N SER A 19 1.35 -3.84 46.65
CA SER A 19 0.78 -2.95 45.65
C SER A 19 -0.03 -3.84 44.74
N CYS A 20 -1.35 -3.76 44.85
CA CYS A 20 -2.26 -4.19 43.80
C CYS A 20 -1.74 -3.61 42.48
N ARG A 21 -1.04 -4.43 41.69
CA ARG A 21 -1.07 -4.29 40.25
C ARG A 21 -2.54 -4.48 39.88
N SER A 22 -3.30 -3.39 39.91
CA SER A 22 -4.34 -3.17 38.92
C SER A 22 -3.60 -3.18 37.59
N GLY A 23 -3.29 -4.38 37.11
CA GLY A 23 -3.16 -4.62 35.69
C GLY A 23 -4.51 -4.18 35.14
N LYS A 24 -4.60 -2.92 34.74
CA LYS A 24 -5.45 -2.58 33.62
C LYS A 24 -5.00 -3.56 32.55
N THR A 25 -5.78 -4.63 32.39
CA THR A 25 -5.75 -5.43 31.18
C THR A 25 -5.84 -4.37 30.10
N ARG A 26 -4.71 -4.12 29.43
CA ARG A 26 -4.71 -3.34 28.19
C ARG A 26 -5.81 -4.02 27.39
N PRO A 27 -6.84 -3.29 26.91
CA PRO A 27 -7.81 -3.91 26.02
C PRO A 27 -6.97 -4.67 24.99
N GLU A 28 -7.22 -5.97 24.83
CA GLU A 28 -6.66 -6.70 23.69
C GLU A 28 -6.93 -5.78 22.51
N THR A 29 -5.86 -5.20 21.96
CA THR A 29 -5.95 -4.30 20.83
C THR A 29 -6.77 -5.06 19.80
N ASP A 30 -7.89 -4.48 19.37
CA ASP A 30 -8.74 -5.01 18.32
C ASP A 30 -7.81 -5.63 17.27
N LYS A 31 -7.91 -6.95 17.08
CA LYS A 31 -6.98 -7.67 16.20
C LYS A 31 -7.03 -6.95 14.84
N GLU A 32 -5.86 -6.53 14.34
CA GLU A 32 -5.79 -5.87 13.03
C GLU A 32 -6.39 -6.79 11.97
N GLU A 33 -7.55 -6.43 11.43
CA GLU A 33 -8.24 -7.18 10.39
C GLU A 33 -7.74 -6.72 9.02
N TRP A 34 -7.01 -7.61 8.33
CA TRP A 34 -6.55 -7.38 6.96
C TRP A 34 -7.59 -7.87 5.97
N ILE A 35 -8.06 -6.99 5.08
CA ILE A 35 -8.85 -7.38 3.91
C ILE A 35 -7.93 -7.60 2.71
N THR A 36 -8.28 -8.59 1.87
CA THR A 36 -7.55 -8.85 0.62
C THR A 36 -8.25 -8.11 -0.51
N LEU A 37 -7.56 -7.13 -1.12
CA LEU A 37 -8.13 -6.34 -2.22
C LEU A 37 -8.09 -7.05 -3.57
N PHE A 38 -7.07 -7.88 -3.81
CA PHE A 38 -6.92 -8.61 -5.06
C PHE A 38 -7.17 -10.10 -4.86
N ASN A 39 -8.18 -10.63 -5.55
CA ASN A 39 -8.64 -12.02 -5.41
C ASN A 39 -7.70 -13.07 -6.04
N GLY A 40 -6.65 -12.64 -6.77
CA GLY A 40 -5.69 -13.53 -7.43
C GLY A 40 -6.16 -14.12 -8.76
N GLN A 41 -7.36 -13.78 -9.24
CA GLN A 41 -8.04 -14.47 -10.33
C GLN A 41 -8.45 -13.54 -11.46
N ASP A 42 -9.02 -12.38 -11.12
CA ASP A 42 -9.57 -11.46 -12.10
C ASP A 42 -9.57 -10.00 -11.59
N LEU A 43 -10.13 -9.12 -12.40
CA LEU A 43 -10.25 -7.69 -12.13
C LEU A 43 -11.71 -7.28 -11.82
N SER A 44 -12.56 -8.19 -11.29
CA SER A 44 -13.98 -7.90 -11.07
C SER A 44 -14.24 -6.68 -10.18
N ASP A 45 -13.36 -6.47 -9.21
CA ASP A 45 -13.45 -5.37 -8.24
C ASP A 45 -12.60 -4.15 -8.65
N TRP A 46 -12.18 -4.11 -9.92
CA TRP A 46 -11.27 -3.10 -10.43
C TRP A 46 -11.78 -2.44 -11.72
N THR A 47 -11.62 -1.13 -11.81
CA THR A 47 -12.00 -0.34 -12.97
C THR A 47 -10.75 0.27 -13.63
N PRO A 48 -10.41 -0.12 -14.87
CA PRO A 48 -9.31 0.49 -15.61
C PRO A 48 -9.72 1.88 -16.14
N LYS A 49 -8.77 2.81 -16.14
CA LYS A 49 -8.89 4.11 -16.79
C LYS A 49 -7.59 4.41 -17.52
N ILE A 50 -7.66 4.48 -18.84
CA ILE A 50 -6.52 4.81 -19.69
C ILE A 50 -6.81 6.15 -20.37
N ARG A 51 -5.79 7.00 -20.46
CA ARG A 51 -5.92 8.29 -21.15
C ARG A 51 -6.36 8.08 -22.61
N GLY A 52 -7.41 8.81 -22.99
CA GLY A 52 -8.07 8.78 -24.28
C GLY A 52 -9.08 7.65 -24.48
N TYR A 53 -9.41 6.89 -23.43
CA TYR A 53 -10.48 5.89 -23.41
C TYR A 53 -11.47 6.19 -22.27
N GLU A 54 -12.67 5.64 -22.34
CA GLU A 54 -13.68 5.78 -21.29
C GLU A 54 -13.26 4.99 -20.03
N ALA A 55 -13.91 5.26 -18.90
CA ALA A 55 -13.73 4.44 -17.70
C ALA A 55 -14.24 3.02 -17.97
N GLY A 56 -13.45 2.01 -17.59
CA GLY A 56 -13.74 0.60 -17.88
C GLY A 56 -13.09 0.06 -19.16
N ASP A 57 -12.66 0.93 -20.07
CA ASP A 57 -12.02 0.52 -21.33
C ASP A 57 -10.56 0.12 -21.12
N ASN A 58 -10.31 -1.19 -21.04
CA ASN A 58 -8.97 -1.76 -20.93
C ASN A 58 -8.30 -1.94 -22.31
N PHE A 59 -7.99 -0.83 -22.98
CA PHE A 59 -7.30 -0.88 -24.28
C PHE A 59 -6.02 -1.72 -24.22
N GLY A 60 -5.79 -2.51 -25.26
CA GLY A 60 -4.61 -3.38 -25.38
C GLY A 60 -4.52 -4.49 -24.33
N ASN A 61 -5.57 -4.72 -23.53
CA ASN A 61 -5.51 -5.60 -22.36
C ASN A 61 -4.35 -5.22 -21.42
N THR A 62 -4.23 -3.91 -21.17
CA THR A 62 -3.11 -3.31 -20.41
C THR A 62 -3.02 -3.85 -19.00
N PHE A 63 -4.18 -3.90 -18.32
CA PHE A 63 -4.32 -4.52 -17.01
C PHE A 63 -4.86 -5.92 -17.18
N ARG A 64 -4.15 -6.92 -16.66
CA ARG A 64 -4.59 -8.31 -16.77
C ARG A 64 -4.08 -9.16 -15.63
N VAL A 65 -4.77 -10.26 -15.36
CA VAL A 65 -4.35 -11.23 -14.35
C VAL A 65 -3.67 -12.41 -15.04
N GLU A 66 -2.45 -12.68 -14.62
CA GLU A 66 -1.67 -13.84 -15.05
C GLU A 66 -0.79 -14.31 -13.90
N ASP A 67 -0.69 -15.62 -13.70
CA ASP A 67 0.11 -16.23 -12.61
C ASP A 67 -0.27 -15.72 -11.21
N GLY A 68 -1.55 -15.42 -10.99
CA GLY A 68 -2.05 -14.93 -9.71
C GLY A 68 -1.61 -13.50 -9.36
N MET A 69 -1.22 -12.70 -10.37
CA MET A 69 -0.78 -11.32 -10.20
C MET A 69 -1.46 -10.40 -11.21
N ILE A 70 -1.74 -9.16 -10.79
CA ILE A 70 -2.05 -8.08 -11.72
C ILE A 70 -0.76 -7.71 -12.47
N LYS A 71 -0.80 -7.77 -13.79
CA LYS A 71 0.27 -7.32 -14.68
C LYS A 71 -0.20 -6.07 -15.43
N VAL A 72 0.63 -5.03 -15.38
CA VAL A 72 0.49 -3.82 -16.21
C VAL A 72 1.44 -3.92 -17.38
N ARG A 73 0.92 -3.90 -18.61
CA ARG A 73 1.69 -4.23 -19.81
C ARG A 73 1.26 -3.38 -20.99
N TYR A 74 2.23 -2.79 -21.66
CA TYR A 74 2.05 -1.95 -22.84
C TYR A 74 2.57 -2.65 -24.10
N ASP A 75 2.47 -3.98 -24.15
CA ASP A 75 2.98 -4.81 -25.24
C ASP A 75 2.06 -4.83 -26.48
N ALA A 76 0.83 -4.36 -26.34
CA ALA A 76 -0.10 -4.14 -27.45
C ALA A 76 -0.04 -2.71 -28.03
N TYR A 77 1.00 -1.93 -27.69
CA TYR A 77 1.15 -0.52 -28.09
C TYR A 77 2.36 -0.35 -29.01
N ASP A 78 2.15 0.29 -30.16
CA ASP A 78 3.26 0.67 -31.06
C ASP A 78 4.15 1.75 -30.40
N THR A 79 3.51 2.74 -29.75
CA THR A 79 4.17 3.74 -28.91
C THR A 79 3.29 4.06 -27.70
N PHE A 80 3.88 4.61 -26.66
CA PHE A 80 3.18 4.93 -25.43
C PHE A 80 2.06 5.97 -25.61
N ASP A 81 2.22 6.93 -26.52
CA ASP A 81 1.19 7.94 -26.88
C ASP A 81 0.49 8.60 -25.67
N ASN A 82 1.25 8.86 -24.61
CA ASN A 82 0.76 9.37 -23.32
C ASN A 82 -0.40 8.54 -22.73
N ARG A 83 -0.48 7.23 -23.02
CA ARG A 83 -1.56 6.34 -22.56
C ARG A 83 -1.35 5.94 -21.09
N PHE A 84 -1.29 6.94 -20.21
CA PHE A 84 -1.22 6.75 -18.77
C PHE A 84 -2.43 5.92 -18.30
N GLY A 85 -2.16 4.72 -17.81
CA GLY A 85 -3.15 3.79 -17.30
C GLY A 85 -3.21 3.79 -15.78
N HIS A 86 -4.42 3.78 -15.24
CA HIS A 86 -4.73 3.67 -13.83
C HIS A 86 -5.72 2.52 -13.62
N LEU A 87 -5.57 1.79 -12.51
CA LEU A 87 -6.48 0.72 -12.13
C LEU A 87 -7.05 1.03 -10.75
N PHE A 88 -8.35 1.31 -10.69
CA PHE A 88 -9.04 1.73 -9.49
C PHE A 88 -9.68 0.54 -8.80
N PHE A 89 -9.50 0.39 -7.49
CA PHE A 89 -10.34 -0.51 -6.71
C PHE A 89 -11.70 0.16 -6.50
N ASN A 90 -12.79 -0.59 -6.67
CA ASN A 90 -14.13 -0.02 -6.74
C ASN A 90 -14.63 0.56 -5.41
N GLU A 91 -14.14 0.07 -4.27
CA GLU A 91 -14.57 0.52 -2.94
C GLU A 91 -13.65 1.64 -2.40
N PRO A 92 -14.21 2.79 -1.97
CA PRO A 92 -13.43 3.86 -1.37
C PRO A 92 -13.15 3.60 0.12
N PHE A 93 -11.93 3.93 0.56
CA PHE A 93 -11.51 3.86 1.97
C PHE A 93 -11.13 5.24 2.50
N SER A 94 -11.29 5.45 3.82
CA SER A 94 -10.94 6.70 4.49
C SER A 94 -9.67 6.61 5.35
N ASN A 95 -9.58 5.58 6.21
CA ASN A 95 -8.44 5.36 7.11
C ASN A 95 -8.03 3.90 7.01
N TYR A 96 -6.82 3.65 6.55
CA TYR A 96 -6.35 2.30 6.27
C TYR A 96 -4.83 2.20 6.32
N LEU A 97 -4.35 0.97 6.48
CA LEU A 97 -2.98 0.59 6.15
C LEU A 97 -3.04 -0.22 4.86
N LEU A 98 -2.25 0.18 3.87
CA LEU A 98 -2.15 -0.53 2.61
C LEU A 98 -0.81 -1.28 2.55
N ARG A 99 -0.87 -2.57 2.19
CA ARG A 99 0.30 -3.39 1.91
C ARG A 99 0.24 -3.89 0.47
N VAL A 100 1.28 -3.60 -0.31
CA VAL A 100 1.42 -4.03 -1.70
C VAL A 100 2.82 -4.60 -1.90
N GLU A 101 2.91 -5.73 -2.60
CA GLU A 101 4.16 -6.26 -3.14
C GLU A 101 4.21 -5.99 -4.64
N TYR A 102 5.34 -5.50 -5.14
CA TYR A 102 5.50 -5.16 -6.54
C TYR A 102 6.91 -5.52 -7.04
N ARG A 103 7.04 -5.62 -8.37
CA ARG A 103 8.32 -5.73 -9.06
C ARG A 103 8.22 -5.17 -10.47
N PHE A 104 9.32 -4.59 -10.95
CA PHE A 104 9.43 -4.16 -12.35
C PHE A 104 10.04 -5.27 -13.20
N VAL A 105 9.42 -5.54 -14.35
CA VAL A 105 9.86 -6.55 -15.33
C VAL A 105 9.64 -6.03 -16.75
N GLY A 106 10.29 -6.65 -17.72
CA GLY A 106 10.16 -6.29 -19.13
C GLY A 106 10.89 -4.99 -19.49
N HIS A 107 10.51 -4.42 -20.63
CA HIS A 107 11.09 -3.21 -21.20
C HIS A 107 10.06 -2.08 -21.25
N GLN A 108 10.53 -0.84 -21.19
CA GLN A 108 9.68 0.34 -21.29
C GLN A 108 9.08 0.45 -22.70
N CYS A 109 7.81 0.82 -22.80
CA CYS A 109 7.12 1.03 -24.06
C CYS A 109 7.81 2.15 -24.87
N PRO A 110 8.05 1.99 -26.18
CA PRO A 110 8.62 3.04 -27.02
C PRO A 110 7.86 4.36 -26.91
N GLY A 111 8.57 5.49 -26.83
CA GLY A 111 7.96 6.82 -26.72
C GLY A 111 7.41 7.17 -25.34
N ALA A 112 7.51 6.29 -24.34
CA ALA A 112 7.22 6.66 -22.96
C ALA A 112 8.28 7.66 -22.45
N PRO A 113 7.91 8.63 -21.60
CA PRO A 113 8.86 9.62 -21.09
C PRO A 113 10.03 8.98 -20.33
N GLU A 114 11.22 9.57 -20.43
CA GLU A 114 12.43 9.04 -19.78
C GLU A 114 12.26 8.93 -18.25
N TRP A 115 11.58 9.89 -17.63
CA TRP A 115 11.30 9.89 -16.19
C TRP A 115 10.40 8.72 -15.74
N ALA A 116 9.67 8.09 -16.68
CA ALA A 116 8.76 6.97 -16.43
C ALA A 116 9.48 5.60 -16.44
N TYR A 117 10.80 5.57 -16.64
CA TYR A 117 11.55 4.31 -16.56
C TYR A 117 11.35 3.64 -15.21
N LYS A 118 10.81 2.41 -15.24
CA LYS A 118 10.43 1.62 -14.06
C LYS A 118 9.70 2.48 -13.02
N ASN A 119 8.66 3.18 -13.48
CA ASN A 119 7.84 4.06 -12.66
C ASN A 119 6.40 3.54 -12.61
N SER A 120 5.86 3.48 -11.40
CA SER A 120 4.47 3.17 -11.10
C SER A 120 4.20 3.73 -9.69
N GLY A 121 3.02 3.55 -9.13
CA GLY A 121 2.73 4.01 -7.78
C GLY A 121 1.35 3.56 -7.35
N VAL A 122 1.04 3.85 -6.08
CA VAL A 122 -0.34 3.81 -5.61
C VAL A 122 -0.85 5.23 -5.46
N MET A 123 -1.94 5.52 -6.16
CA MET A 123 -2.69 6.76 -6.04
C MET A 123 -3.67 6.60 -4.88
N ILE A 124 -3.47 7.35 -3.80
CA ILE A 124 -4.32 7.34 -2.61
C ILE A 124 -5.17 8.62 -2.55
N HIS A 125 -6.39 8.48 -1.99
CA HIS A 125 -7.36 9.58 -1.89
C HIS A 125 -7.56 10.33 -3.23
N GLY A 126 -7.87 9.55 -4.28
CA GLY A 126 -8.02 10.04 -5.63
C GLY A 126 -9.45 10.30 -6.07
N GLN A 127 -9.58 11.02 -7.19
CA GLN A 127 -10.79 11.08 -8.01
C GLN A 127 -11.30 9.69 -8.41
N THR A 128 -12.60 9.56 -8.71
CA THR A 128 -13.15 8.34 -9.31
C THR A 128 -12.80 8.27 -10.80
N PRO A 129 -12.67 7.07 -11.40
CA PRO A 129 -12.32 6.94 -12.81
C PRO A 129 -13.35 7.61 -13.74
N GLU A 130 -14.64 7.64 -13.37
CA GLU A 130 -15.72 8.27 -14.14
C GLU A 130 -15.66 9.80 -14.09
N SER A 131 -15.06 10.37 -13.04
CA SER A 131 -14.92 11.82 -12.89
C SER A 131 -13.69 12.39 -13.61
N MET A 132 -12.75 11.53 -14.00
CA MET A 132 -11.58 11.93 -14.77
C MET A 132 -11.98 12.28 -16.20
N ALA A 133 -11.41 13.37 -16.74
CA ALA A 133 -11.59 13.65 -18.16
C ALA A 133 -10.99 12.52 -19.02
N ILE A 134 -11.52 12.34 -20.23
CA ILE A 134 -11.06 11.30 -21.15
C ILE A 134 -9.55 11.39 -21.37
N ASP A 135 -9.04 12.61 -21.57
CA ASP A 135 -7.64 12.93 -21.87
C ASP A 135 -6.80 13.34 -20.65
N GLN A 136 -7.32 13.16 -19.43
CA GLN A 136 -6.60 13.44 -18.20
C GLN A 136 -5.48 12.42 -17.96
N ASP A 137 -4.27 12.92 -17.69
CA ASP A 137 -3.08 12.08 -17.54
C ASP A 137 -3.09 11.29 -16.23
N PHE A 138 -3.47 11.91 -15.10
CA PHE A 138 -3.45 11.30 -13.76
C PHE A 138 -4.69 11.71 -12.96
N PRO A 139 -5.24 10.86 -12.07
CA PRO A 139 -6.29 11.28 -11.14
C PRO A 139 -5.76 12.37 -10.20
N ALA A 140 -6.59 13.35 -9.86
CA ALA A 140 -6.25 14.23 -8.74
C ALA A 140 -6.22 13.38 -7.46
N SER A 141 -5.01 13.15 -6.94
CA SER A 141 -4.71 12.17 -5.88
C SER A 141 -3.34 12.48 -5.26
N ILE A 142 -2.99 11.75 -4.20
CA ILE A 142 -1.61 11.69 -3.68
C ILE A 142 -0.97 10.42 -4.25
N GLU A 143 0.25 10.50 -4.78
CA GLU A 143 0.94 9.34 -5.34
C GLU A 143 2.04 8.84 -4.40
N ALA A 144 1.90 7.62 -3.90
CA ALA A 144 2.97 6.87 -3.26
C ALA A 144 3.80 6.17 -4.36
N GLN A 145 4.81 6.88 -4.87
CA GLN A 145 5.60 6.44 -6.03
C GLN A 145 6.41 5.17 -5.77
N PHE A 146 6.40 4.25 -6.73
CA PHE A 146 7.27 3.08 -6.90
C PHE A 146 8.31 3.35 -7.98
N LEU A 147 9.58 3.43 -7.59
CA LEU A 147 10.66 3.70 -8.51
C LEU A 147 11.66 2.54 -8.54
N GLY A 148 11.86 2.00 -9.73
CA GLY A 148 12.98 1.12 -10.04
C GLY A 148 14.14 1.92 -10.61
N SER A 149 15.32 1.33 -10.55
CA SER A 149 16.50 1.88 -11.20
C SER A 149 17.24 0.84 -12.05
N ASP A 150 18.22 1.32 -12.80
CA ASP A 150 19.34 0.51 -13.25
C ASP A 150 20.38 0.36 -12.13
N SER A 151 21.36 -0.51 -12.32
CA SER A 151 22.39 -0.78 -11.31
C SER A 151 23.37 0.40 -11.10
N SER A 152 23.29 1.46 -11.91
CA SER A 152 24.26 2.58 -11.90
C SER A 152 23.79 3.80 -11.13
N VAL A 153 22.49 4.00 -10.95
CA VAL A 153 21.93 5.14 -10.19
C VAL A 153 20.96 4.60 -9.14
N GLN A 154 21.02 5.05 -7.89
CA GLN A 154 20.00 4.67 -6.91
C GLN A 154 18.84 5.66 -6.96
N ARG A 155 17.61 5.19 -7.20
CA ARG A 155 16.39 5.99 -7.08
C ARG A 155 15.66 5.62 -5.80
N THR A 156 15.28 6.62 -5.01
CA THR A 156 14.41 6.43 -3.85
C THR A 156 12.96 6.34 -4.31
N THR A 157 12.17 5.51 -3.61
CA THR A 157 10.71 5.40 -3.78
C THR A 157 10.02 6.39 -2.81
N LEU A 158 8.72 6.63 -2.94
CA LEU A 158 7.94 7.55 -2.08
C LEU A 158 8.41 9.01 -2.15
N ASN A 159 8.67 9.52 -3.35
CA ASN A 159 8.81 10.96 -3.56
C ASN A 159 7.41 11.57 -3.60
N VAL A 160 6.89 11.97 -2.43
CA VAL A 160 5.55 12.55 -2.21
C VAL A 160 5.65 14.05 -2.00
#